data_AF-A0A8B8Q8N9-F1
#
_entry.id   AF-A0A8B8Q8N9-F1
#
_cell.length_a   1.000
_cell.length_b   1.000
_cell.length_c   1.000
_cell.angle_alpha   90.00
_cell.angle_beta   90.00
_cell.angle_gamma   90.00
#
_symmetry.space_group_name_H-M   'P 1'
#
loop_
_entity.id
_entity.type
_entity.pdbx_description
1 polymer ?
#
loop_
_entity_poly.entity_id
_entity_poly.type
_entity_poly.pdbx_seq_one_letter_code
_entity_poly.pdbx_strand_id
1 'polypeptide(L)'
;MDRAKDVLRKWGQKAAEAAKKAEDLTGNTWQHLKTGPSVTDAAIGRIAQGTKVLAEGGGEKVFRRTFETIPEEKLLKSYACYLSTSAGPVVGVLYLSTVKLAFCSDEPIACQAGEHTEYNYYKVVIKRHQLKGVVPSTSTAKPAEKYIQVISVDNHEFWFMGFLLYESAVKNLQGAVPAPAPATLTSYLSSNNIEFQ
;
A
#
# COMPACT_ATOMS: atom_id res chain seq x y z
N MET A 1 -17.34 -40.89 -20.47
CA MET A 1 -15.96 -40.47 -20.79
C MET A 1 -15.81 -38.95 -20.97
N ASP A 2 -16.89 -38.19 -21.22
CA ASP A 2 -16.82 -36.75 -21.54
C ASP A 2 -16.62 -35.81 -20.34
N ARG A 3 -17.08 -36.19 -19.15
CA ARG A 3 -16.97 -35.35 -17.95
C ARG A 3 -15.52 -35.12 -17.51
N ALA A 4 -14.66 -36.13 -17.65
CA ALA A 4 -13.23 -36.02 -17.35
C ALA A 4 -12.52 -35.09 -18.34
N LYS A 5 -12.87 -35.16 -19.63
CA LYS A 5 -12.33 -34.29 -20.67
C LYS A 5 -12.72 -32.83 -20.46
N ASP A 6 -13.95 -32.57 -20.02
CA ASP A 6 -14.42 -31.20 -19.77
C ASP A 6 -13.77 -30.58 -18.52
N VAL A 7 -13.47 -31.38 -17.49
CA VAL A 7 -12.70 -30.95 -16.32
C VAL A 7 -11.25 -30.61 -16.70
N LEU A 8 -10.58 -31.48 -17.47
CA LEU A 8 -9.23 -31.23 -17.98
C LEU A 8 -9.16 -29.95 -18.82
N ARG A 9 -10.15 -29.71 -19.68
CA ARG A 9 -10.23 -28.49 -20.49
C ARG A 9 -10.42 -27.24 -19.63
N LYS A 10 -11.31 -27.29 -18.63
CA LYS A 10 -11.54 -26.16 -17.69
C LYS A 10 -10.29 -25.87 -16.85
N TRP A 11 -9.55 -26.90 -16.46
CA TRP A 11 -8.26 -26.76 -15.77
C TRP A 11 -7.20 -26.14 -16.67
N GLY A 12 -7.11 -26.57 -17.94
CA GLY A 12 -6.22 -25.96 -18.93
C GLY A 12 -6.55 -24.48 -19.17
N GLN A 13 -7.84 -24.14 -19.29
CA GLN A 13 -8.28 -22.75 -19.45
C GLN A 13 -7.96 -21.89 -18.21
N LYS A 14 -8.21 -22.39 -17.00
CA LYS A 14 -7.84 -21.69 -15.76
C LYS A 14 -6.34 -21.55 -15.59
N ALA A 15 -5.56 -22.56 -15.98
CA ALA A 15 -4.10 -22.52 -15.96
C ALA A 15 -3.55 -21.51 -16.97
N ALA A 16 -4.12 -21.45 -18.18
CA ALA A 16 -3.76 -20.47 -19.20
C ALA A 16 -4.16 -19.05 -18.79
N GLU A 17 -5.31 -18.85 -18.14
CA GLU A 17 -5.72 -17.54 -17.61
C GLU A 17 -4.82 -17.09 -16.45
N ALA A 18 -4.40 -18.03 -15.59
CA ALA A 18 -3.42 -17.77 -14.54
C ALA A 18 -2.03 -17.47 -15.11
N ALA A 19 -1.61 -18.18 -16.17
CA ALA A 19 -0.36 -17.92 -16.88
C ALA A 19 -0.39 -16.56 -17.57
N LYS A 20 -1.49 -16.19 -18.23
CA LYS A 20 -1.67 -14.87 -18.84
C LYS A 20 -1.68 -13.75 -17.79
N LYS A 21 -2.35 -13.96 -16.65
CA LYS A 21 -2.28 -13.04 -15.50
C LYS A 21 -0.87 -12.94 -14.91
N ALA A 22 -0.09 -14.02 -14.96
CA ALA A 22 1.31 -14.02 -14.56
C ALA A 22 2.23 -13.37 -15.62
N GLU A 23 1.91 -13.48 -16.91
CA GLU A 23 2.57 -12.78 -18.03
C GLU A 23 2.34 -11.26 -17.95
N ASP A 24 1.10 -10.83 -17.70
CA ASP A 24 0.74 -9.43 -17.44
C ASP A 24 1.39 -8.90 -16.15
N LEU A 25 1.74 -9.80 -15.21
CA LEU A 25 2.52 -9.48 -14.01
C LEU A 25 4.03 -9.48 -14.28
N THR A 26 4.55 -10.21 -15.26
CA THR A 26 6.00 -10.40 -15.44
C THR A 26 6.64 -9.34 -16.32
N GLY A 27 5.92 -8.71 -17.26
CA GLY A 27 6.53 -7.67 -18.12
C GLY A 27 6.96 -6.40 -17.36
N ASN A 28 6.20 -6.04 -16.32
CA ASN A 28 6.33 -4.81 -15.55
C ASN A 28 6.85 -5.08 -14.12
N THR A 29 6.39 -6.13 -13.43
CA THR A 29 6.83 -6.44 -12.05
C THR A 29 8.23 -7.07 -11.99
N TRP A 30 8.67 -7.79 -13.03
CA TRP A 30 9.99 -8.44 -13.07
C TRP A 30 11.15 -7.44 -13.12
N GLN A 31 10.96 -6.30 -13.78
CA GLN A 31 12.00 -5.26 -13.84
C GLN A 31 12.14 -4.50 -12.52
N HIS A 32 11.09 -4.47 -11.68
CA HIS A 32 11.08 -3.89 -10.34
C HIS A 32 11.77 -4.77 -9.28
N LEU A 33 11.99 -6.05 -9.57
CA LEU A 33 12.69 -6.99 -8.67
C LEU A 33 14.22 -6.95 -8.84
N LYS A 34 14.74 -6.29 -9.88
CA LYS A 34 16.18 -6.27 -10.21
C LYS A 34 17.00 -5.22 -9.44
N THR A 35 16.38 -4.33 -8.68
CA THR A 35 17.07 -3.18 -8.04
C THR A 35 17.23 -3.30 -6.52
N GLY A 36 16.88 -4.44 -5.91
CA GLY A 36 17.11 -4.76 -4.49
C GLY A 36 18.00 -6.00 -4.29
N PRO A 37 18.32 -6.39 -3.04
CA PRO A 37 19.03 -7.66 -2.78
C PRO A 37 18.31 -8.80 -3.48
N SER A 38 19.08 -9.84 -3.88
CA SER A 38 18.76 -10.81 -4.93
C SER A 38 17.25 -11.10 -5.08
N VAL A 39 16.74 -11.17 -6.31
CA VAL A 39 15.31 -11.42 -6.66
C VAL A 39 14.66 -12.49 -5.79
N THR A 40 15.44 -13.50 -5.41
CA THR A 40 15.09 -14.60 -4.51
C THR A 40 14.75 -14.12 -3.09
N ASP A 41 15.55 -13.26 -2.48
CA ASP A 41 15.36 -12.77 -1.11
C ASP A 41 14.13 -11.86 -1.00
N ALA A 42 13.93 -10.97 -1.99
CA ALA A 42 12.77 -10.10 -2.05
C ALA A 42 11.47 -10.89 -2.28
N ALA A 43 11.51 -11.95 -3.11
CA ALA A 43 10.36 -12.83 -3.32
C ALA A 43 10.06 -13.68 -2.06
N ILE A 44 11.09 -14.24 -1.42
CA ILE A 44 10.96 -15.04 -0.19
C ILE A 44 10.41 -14.19 0.95
N GLY A 45 10.93 -12.96 1.15
CA GLY A 45 10.43 -12.04 2.17
C GLY A 45 8.94 -11.75 2.01
N ARG A 46 8.46 -11.64 0.76
CA ARG A 46 7.04 -11.41 0.48
C ARG A 46 6.16 -12.64 0.61
N ILE A 47 6.69 -13.82 0.30
CA ILE A 47 6.02 -15.10 0.62
C ILE A 47 5.88 -15.26 2.14
N ALA A 48 6.93 -14.95 2.90
CA ALA A 48 6.93 -15.00 4.35
C ALA A 48 5.89 -14.03 4.94
N GLN A 49 5.82 -12.78 4.44
CA GLN A 49 4.77 -11.83 4.83
C GLN A 49 3.36 -12.34 4.53
N GLY A 50 3.12 -12.90 3.33
CA GLY A 50 1.81 -13.46 2.97
C GLY A 50 1.40 -14.60 3.90
N THR A 51 2.36 -15.44 4.30
CA THR A 51 2.15 -16.53 5.26
C THR A 51 1.88 -16.02 6.67
N LYS A 52 2.61 -14.97 7.11
CA LYS A 52 2.39 -14.30 8.40
C LYS A 52 0.95 -13.75 8.52
N VAL A 53 0.46 -13.08 7.49
CA VAL A 53 -0.91 -12.55 7.45
C VAL A 53 -1.95 -13.67 7.58
N LEU A 54 -1.72 -14.83 6.96
CA LEU A 54 -2.62 -15.99 7.07
C LEU A 54 -2.58 -16.59 8.49
N ALA A 55 -1.39 -16.76 9.07
CA ALA A 55 -1.21 -17.26 10.43
C ALA A 55 -1.83 -16.35 11.50
N GLU A 56 -1.78 -15.02 11.28
CA GLU A 56 -2.40 -14.02 12.17
C GLU A 56 -3.92 -13.88 11.97
N GLY A 57 -4.50 -14.66 11.05
CA GLY A 57 -5.94 -14.78 10.82
C GLY A 57 -6.52 -13.80 9.81
N GLY A 58 -5.69 -13.29 8.89
CA GLY A 58 -6.06 -12.46 7.75
C GLY A 58 -5.73 -10.97 7.95
N GLY A 59 -5.62 -10.22 6.83
CA GLY A 59 -5.16 -8.83 6.83
C GLY A 59 -6.00 -7.88 7.70
N GLU A 60 -7.31 -8.11 7.80
CA GLU A 60 -8.22 -7.36 8.67
C GLU A 60 -7.83 -7.47 10.15
N LYS A 61 -7.50 -8.68 10.62
CA LYS A 61 -7.11 -8.91 12.01
C LYS A 61 -5.77 -8.28 12.34
N VAL A 62 -4.81 -8.38 11.40
CA VAL A 62 -3.51 -7.72 11.53
C VAL A 62 -3.72 -6.21 11.65
N PHE A 63 -4.46 -5.62 10.71
CA PHE A 63 -4.74 -4.19 10.70
C PHE A 63 -5.35 -3.68 12.02
N ARG A 64 -6.37 -4.35 12.55
CA ARG A 64 -7.02 -3.97 13.82
C ARG A 64 -6.15 -4.16 15.07
N ARG A 65 -5.15 -5.03 15.02
CA ARG A 65 -4.15 -5.19 16.10
C ARG A 65 -3.06 -4.13 15.99
N THR A 66 -2.67 -3.76 14.77
CA THR A 66 -1.60 -2.80 14.52
C THR A 66 -2.02 -1.36 14.78
N PHE A 67 -3.28 -1.02 14.50
CA PHE A 67 -3.83 0.32 14.64
C PHE A 67 -5.08 0.32 15.51
N GLU A 68 -5.26 1.39 16.28
CA GLU A 68 -6.54 1.69 16.91
C GLU A 68 -7.60 1.84 15.81
N THR A 69 -8.74 1.16 15.94
CA THR A 69 -9.83 1.21 14.95
C THR A 69 -11.14 1.49 15.63
N ILE A 70 -12.06 2.13 14.91
CA ILE A 70 -13.46 2.22 15.33
C ILE A 70 -14.23 0.97 14.87
N PRO A 71 -15.33 0.58 15.54
CA PRO A 71 -16.05 -0.65 15.21
C PRO A 71 -16.47 -0.77 13.73
N GLU A 72 -16.86 0.35 13.12
CA GLU A 72 -17.37 0.41 11.73
C GLU A 72 -16.27 0.51 10.67
N GLU A 73 -15.02 0.75 11.08
CA GLU A 73 -13.89 0.85 10.16
C GLU A 73 -13.60 -0.51 9.54
N LYS A 74 -13.46 -0.59 8.21
CA LYS A 74 -13.17 -1.83 7.48
C LYS A 74 -11.89 -1.68 6.67
N LEU A 75 -11.04 -2.70 6.64
CA LEU A 75 -9.93 -2.74 5.70
C LEU A 75 -10.45 -2.96 4.28
N LEU A 76 -9.98 -2.15 3.34
CA LEU A 76 -10.33 -2.25 1.93
C LEU A 76 -9.23 -2.95 1.14
N LYS A 77 -7.97 -2.55 1.35
CA LYS A 77 -6.78 -3.07 0.67
C LYS A 77 -5.57 -3.05 1.60
N SER A 78 -4.63 -3.94 1.34
CA SER A 78 -3.29 -3.89 1.91
C SER A 78 -2.25 -4.15 0.82
N TYR A 79 -1.09 -3.51 0.96
CA TYR A 79 0.01 -3.60 0.01
C TYR A 79 1.32 -3.71 0.76
N ALA A 80 2.08 -4.78 0.51
CA ALA A 80 3.48 -4.83 0.90
C ALA A 80 4.28 -3.84 0.05
N CYS A 81 4.98 -2.93 0.70
CA CYS A 81 5.75 -1.86 0.06
C CYS A 81 6.90 -1.40 0.96
N TYR A 82 7.67 -0.43 0.48
CA TYR A 82 8.65 0.28 1.28
C TYR A 82 8.20 1.73 1.46
N LEU A 83 8.41 2.29 2.64
CA LEU A 83 8.41 3.73 2.86
C LEU A 83 9.82 4.25 2.62
N SER A 84 9.98 5.20 1.70
CA SER A 84 11.26 5.87 1.46
C SER A 84 11.52 6.89 2.57
N THR A 85 12.66 6.76 3.24
CA THR A 85 13.14 7.71 4.26
C THR A 85 14.56 8.17 3.93
N SER A 86 15.04 9.22 4.61
CA SER A 86 16.42 9.71 4.46
C SER A 86 17.47 8.68 4.91
N ALA A 87 17.12 7.79 5.84
CA ALA A 87 17.98 6.68 6.29
C ALA A 87 17.90 5.44 5.38
N GLY A 88 17.03 5.49 4.35
CA GLY A 88 16.81 4.40 3.41
C GLY A 88 15.37 3.87 3.41
N PRO A 89 15.06 2.89 2.54
CA PRO A 89 13.73 2.30 2.46
C PRO A 89 13.40 1.44 3.68
N VAL A 90 12.25 1.68 4.29
CA VAL A 90 11.70 0.90 5.41
C VAL A 90 10.65 -0.07 4.88
N VAL A 91 10.88 -1.37 5.04
CA VAL A 91 9.93 -2.40 4.61
C VAL A 91 8.69 -2.44 5.52
N GLY A 92 7.51 -2.57 4.93
CA GLY A 92 6.28 -2.68 5.70
C GLY A 92 5.03 -2.89 4.85
N VAL A 93 3.88 -2.59 5.45
CA VAL A 93 2.57 -2.77 4.83
C VAL A 93 1.79 -1.47 4.88
N LEU A 94 1.29 -1.04 3.72
CA LEU A 94 0.35 0.06 3.56
C LEU A 94 -1.08 -0.48 3.53
N TYR A 95 -1.90 -0.04 4.47
CA TYR A 95 -3.30 -0.39 4.64
C TYR A 95 -4.18 0.79 4.22
N LEU A 96 -5.16 0.50 3.36
CA LEU A 96 -6.24 1.42 3.04
C LEU A 96 -7.51 0.89 3.70
N SER A 97 -8.08 1.64 4.64
CA SER A 97 -9.38 1.36 5.26
C SER A 97 -10.45 2.34 4.78
N THR A 98 -11.68 2.14 5.23
CA THR A 98 -12.76 3.12 5.00
C THR A 98 -12.48 4.48 5.64
N VAL A 99 -11.62 4.55 6.66
CA VAL A 99 -11.40 5.75 7.49
C VAL A 99 -10.02 6.37 7.31
N LYS A 100 -8.98 5.58 6.97
CA LYS A 100 -7.61 6.07 6.90
C LYS A 100 -6.74 5.31 5.91
N LEU A 101 -5.65 5.95 5.54
CA LEU A 101 -4.46 5.33 4.97
C LEU A 101 -3.44 5.17 6.10
N ALA A 102 -2.89 3.97 6.29
CA ALA A 102 -1.98 3.70 7.39
C ALA A 102 -0.82 2.80 6.94
N PHE A 103 0.40 3.11 7.35
CA PHE A 103 1.59 2.29 7.12
C PHE A 103 2.17 1.83 8.45
N CYS A 104 2.67 0.60 8.49
CA CYS A 104 3.48 0.09 9.59
C CYS A 104 4.68 -0.67 9.02
N SER A 105 5.87 -0.45 9.59
CA SER A 105 7.03 -1.29 9.31
C SER A 105 6.80 -2.74 9.75
N ASP A 106 7.44 -3.71 9.09
CA ASP A 106 7.34 -5.11 9.48
C ASP A 106 8.11 -5.43 10.76
N GLU A 107 9.19 -4.68 11.00
CA GLU A 107 10.10 -4.80 12.13
C GLU A 107 10.24 -3.45 12.84
N PRO A 108 10.48 -3.45 14.16
CA PRO A 108 10.73 -2.23 14.90
C PRO A 108 12.13 -1.68 14.56
N ILE A 109 12.23 -0.36 14.48
CA ILE A 109 13.46 0.35 14.15
C ILE A 109 14.05 0.93 15.43
N ALA A 110 15.36 0.82 15.58
CA ALA A 110 16.10 1.45 16.66
C ALA A 110 16.00 2.98 16.58
N CYS A 111 15.53 3.60 17.65
CA CYS A 111 15.45 5.03 17.84
C CYS A 111 16.25 5.40 19.09
N GLN A 112 17.11 6.42 18.99
CA GLN A 112 17.84 6.91 20.15
C GLN A 112 16.94 7.85 20.95
N ALA A 113 16.67 7.48 22.20
CA ALA A 113 15.91 8.26 23.17
C ALA A 113 16.85 8.65 24.33
N GLY A 114 17.63 9.71 24.11
CA GLY A 114 18.68 10.12 25.05
C GLY A 114 19.83 9.11 25.09
N GLU A 115 20.11 8.54 26.27
CA GLU A 115 21.15 7.52 26.45
C GLU A 115 20.67 6.09 26.13
N HIS A 116 19.38 5.90 25.86
CA HIS A 116 18.78 4.58 25.65
C HIS A 116 18.37 4.38 24.20
N THR A 117 18.48 3.14 23.70
CA THR A 117 17.94 2.76 22.39
C THR A 117 16.59 2.08 22.58
N GLU A 118 15.55 2.66 21.99
CA GLU A 118 14.21 2.07 21.93
C GLU A 118 13.95 1.44 20.56
N TYR A 119 13.17 0.37 20.51
CA TYR A 119 12.79 -0.29 19.27
C TYR A 119 11.30 -0.08 19.02
N ASN A 120 10.98 0.83 18.10
CA ASN A 120 9.62 1.23 17.82
C ASN A 120 9.26 0.96 16.35
N TYR A 121 8.04 0.51 16.11
CA TYR A 121 7.53 0.38 14.74
C TYR A 121 7.36 1.75 14.11
N TYR A 122 7.85 1.91 12.87
CA TYR A 122 7.61 3.12 12.12
C TYR A 122 6.18 3.10 11.59
N LYS A 123 5.35 4.04 12.06
CA LYS A 123 3.94 4.12 11.68
C LYS A 123 3.62 5.48 11.06
N VAL A 124 2.81 5.44 10.00
CA VAL A 124 2.20 6.63 9.39
C VAL A 124 0.69 6.42 9.41
N VAL A 125 -0.09 7.41 9.85
CA VAL A 125 -1.55 7.35 9.82
C VAL A 125 -2.08 8.66 9.28
N ILE A 126 -2.81 8.60 8.16
CA ILE A 126 -3.44 9.75 7.52
C ILE A 126 -4.92 9.44 7.44
N LYS A 127 -5.75 10.22 8.16
CA LYS A 127 -7.20 10.07 8.05
C LYS A 127 -7.63 10.41 6.63
N ARG A 128 -8.68 9.74 6.13
CA ARG A 128 -9.10 9.89 4.73
C ARG A 128 -9.44 11.32 4.35
N HIS A 129 -10.07 12.10 5.24
CA HIS A 129 -10.35 13.52 5.00
C HIS A 129 -9.09 14.42 5.03
N GLN A 130 -7.98 13.93 5.58
CA GLN A 130 -6.68 14.61 5.57
C GLN A 130 -5.81 14.18 4.39
N LEU A 131 -6.27 13.26 3.54
CA LEU A 131 -5.55 12.86 2.33
C LEU A 131 -5.79 13.88 1.22
N LYS A 132 -4.79 14.70 0.90
CA LYS A 132 -4.87 15.75 -0.11
C LYS A 132 -4.68 15.20 -1.52
N GLY A 133 -3.75 14.28 -1.70
CA GLY A 133 -3.41 13.78 -3.02
C GLY A 133 -2.60 12.50 -3.02
N VAL A 134 -2.70 11.78 -4.14
CA VAL A 134 -1.91 10.58 -4.43
C VAL A 134 -1.37 10.73 -5.85
N VAL A 135 -0.05 10.84 -5.97
CA VAL A 135 0.63 11.11 -7.24
C VAL A 135 1.54 9.93 -7.58
N PRO A 136 1.24 9.15 -8.63
CA PRO A 136 2.17 8.16 -9.16
C PRO A 136 3.37 8.88 -9.79
N SER A 137 4.57 8.38 -9.54
CA SER A 137 5.81 8.94 -10.06
C SER A 137 6.79 7.84 -10.44
N THR A 138 7.71 8.15 -11.34
CA THR A 138 8.82 7.28 -11.76
C THR A 138 10.12 8.02 -11.60
N SER A 139 11.16 7.33 -11.10
CA SER A 139 12.50 7.90 -11.03
C SER A 139 13.00 8.23 -12.43
N THR A 140 13.51 9.45 -12.59
CA THR A 140 14.10 9.94 -13.85
C THR A 140 15.40 9.22 -14.18
N ALA A 141 16.17 8.86 -13.16
CA ALA A 141 17.43 8.12 -13.32
C ALA A 141 17.19 6.62 -13.54
N LYS A 142 16.13 6.07 -12.95
CA LYS A 142 15.80 4.64 -13.02
C LYS A 142 14.30 4.48 -13.29
N PRO A 143 13.88 4.41 -14.56
CA PRO A 143 12.46 4.29 -14.92
C PRO A 143 11.77 3.04 -14.34
N ALA A 144 12.54 2.02 -14.00
CA ALA A 144 12.09 0.83 -13.26
C ALA A 144 11.95 1.06 -11.75
N GLU A 145 12.07 2.28 -11.22
CA GLU A 145 11.74 2.60 -9.82
C GLU A 145 10.49 3.48 -9.83
N LYS A 146 9.36 2.84 -9.50
CA LYS A 146 8.05 3.49 -9.40
C LYS A 146 7.73 3.84 -7.95
N TYR A 147 7.21 5.05 -7.78
CA TYR A 147 6.83 5.64 -6.51
C TYR A 147 5.35 6.00 -6.50
N ILE A 148 4.76 6.00 -5.32
CA ILE A 148 3.47 6.61 -5.04
C ILE A 148 3.72 7.66 -3.97
N GLN A 149 3.61 8.93 -4.34
CA GLN A 149 3.63 10.04 -3.40
C GLN A 149 2.25 10.20 -2.78
N VAL A 150 2.19 10.26 -1.46
CA VAL A 150 0.99 10.51 -0.68
C VAL A 150 1.18 11.85 0.01
N ILE A 151 0.24 12.76 -0.21
CA ILE A 151 0.29 14.13 0.31
C ILE A 151 -0.90 14.33 1.25
N SER A 152 -0.65 14.77 2.48
CA SER A 152 -1.72 15.16 3.41
C SER A 152 -2.09 16.65 3.25
N VAL A 153 -3.23 17.04 3.83
CA VAL A 153 -3.75 18.42 3.75
C VAL A 153 -2.80 19.45 4.36
N ASP A 154 -2.05 19.06 5.40
CA ASP A 154 -0.98 19.85 6.02
C ASP A 154 0.35 19.81 5.25
N ASN A 155 0.37 19.23 4.05
CA ASN A 155 1.52 19.14 3.14
C ASN A 155 2.67 18.24 3.62
N HIS A 156 2.44 17.31 4.55
CA HIS A 156 3.39 16.21 4.72
C HIS A 156 3.37 15.29 3.50
N GLU A 157 4.55 14.86 3.07
CA GLU A 157 4.73 14.00 1.91
C GLU A 157 5.35 12.67 2.31
N PHE A 158 4.74 11.57 1.87
CA PHE A 158 5.23 10.23 2.09
C PHE A 158 5.42 9.52 0.75
N TRP A 159 6.61 8.96 0.55
CA TRP A 159 7.00 8.32 -0.70
C TRP A 159 7.03 6.81 -0.52
N PHE A 160 6.10 6.10 -1.13
CA PHE A 160 6.06 4.64 -1.09
C PHE A 160 6.58 4.03 -2.39
N MET A 161 7.27 2.90 -2.30
CA MET A 161 7.87 2.24 -3.46
C MET A 161 7.84 0.71 -3.35
N GLY A 162 8.21 0.03 -4.43
CA GLY A 162 8.41 -1.42 -4.45
C GLY A 162 7.11 -2.25 -4.36
N PHE A 163 5.96 -1.68 -4.71
CA PHE A 163 4.68 -2.41 -4.77
C PHE A 163 4.72 -3.57 -5.77
N LEU A 164 4.28 -4.78 -5.37
CA LEU A 164 4.03 -5.89 -6.31
C LEU A 164 2.91 -5.54 -7.30
N LEU A 165 1.84 -4.96 -6.77
CA LEU A 165 0.63 -4.62 -7.53
C LEU A 165 0.52 -3.10 -7.68
N TYR A 166 1.54 -2.47 -8.25
CA TYR A 166 1.66 -1.01 -8.34
C TYR A 166 0.41 -0.34 -8.94
N GLU A 167 -0.04 -0.78 -10.12
CA GLU A 167 -1.20 -0.17 -10.79
C GLU A 167 -2.49 -0.31 -9.96
N SER A 168 -2.64 -1.44 -9.26
CA SER A 168 -3.75 -1.63 -8.32
C SER A 168 -3.65 -0.70 -7.12
N ALA A 169 -2.45 -0.52 -6.55
CA ALA A 169 -2.22 0.40 -5.44
C ALA A 169 -2.55 1.83 -5.86
N VAL A 170 -2.01 2.31 -6.99
CA VAL A 170 -2.31 3.66 -7.53
C VAL A 170 -3.82 3.86 -7.66
N LYS A 171 -4.51 2.96 -8.37
CA LYS A 171 -5.95 3.07 -8.59
C LYS A 171 -6.75 3.15 -7.28
N ASN A 172 -6.47 2.27 -6.32
CA ASN A 172 -7.23 2.23 -5.07
C ASN A 172 -6.91 3.41 -4.16
N LEU A 173 -5.64 3.85 -4.11
CA LEU A 173 -5.22 5.00 -3.30
C LEU A 173 -5.75 6.32 -3.86
N GLN A 174 -5.72 6.51 -5.19
CA GLN A 174 -6.32 7.69 -5.82
C GLN A 174 -7.84 7.74 -5.60
N GLY A 175 -8.53 6.59 -5.68
CA GLY A 175 -9.96 6.50 -5.35
C GLY A 175 -10.28 6.75 -3.87
N ALA A 176 -9.26 6.79 -3.00
CA ALA A 176 -9.43 7.10 -1.58
C ALA A 176 -9.39 8.62 -1.32
N VAL A 177 -8.76 9.41 -2.19
CA VAL A 177 -8.70 10.87 -2.07
C VAL A 177 -10.13 11.42 -2.08
N PRO A 178 -10.54 12.22 -1.07
CA PRO A 178 -11.84 12.86 -1.06
C PRO A 178 -12.06 13.67 -2.33
N ALA A 179 -13.26 13.63 -2.89
CA ALA A 179 -13.61 14.53 -3.98
C ALA A 179 -13.44 15.99 -3.49
N PRO A 180 -12.93 16.90 -4.34
CA PRO A 180 -12.92 18.31 -3.99
C PRO A 180 -14.34 18.74 -3.68
N ALA A 181 -14.51 19.50 -2.59
CA ALA A 181 -15.82 20.04 -2.25
C ALA A 181 -16.37 20.83 -3.46
N PRO A 182 -17.67 20.71 -3.78
CA PRO A 182 -18.28 21.50 -4.84
C PRO A 182 -17.92 22.98 -4.67
N ALA A 183 -17.55 23.67 -5.76
CA ALA A 183 -17.17 25.09 -5.75
C ALA A 183 -18.20 26.02 -5.06
N THR A 184 -19.46 25.58 -5.01
CA THR A 184 -20.56 26.27 -4.32
C THR A 184 -20.44 26.21 -2.79
N LEU A 185 -19.90 25.12 -2.23
CA LEU A 185 -19.68 25.00 -0.79
C LEU A 185 -18.42 25.73 -0.34
N THR A 186 -17.35 25.75 -1.14
CA THR A 186 -16.14 26.53 -0.81
C THR A 186 -16.40 28.03 -0.84
N SER A 187 -17.16 28.52 -1.83
CA SER A 187 -17.59 29.92 -1.85
C SER A 187 -18.54 30.26 -0.69
N TYR A 188 -19.46 29.37 -0.31
CA TYR A 188 -20.36 29.59 0.82
C TYR A 188 -19.63 29.60 2.18
N LEU A 189 -18.68 28.68 2.39
CA LEU A 189 -17.90 28.63 3.63
C LEU A 189 -16.94 29.83 3.74
N SER A 190 -16.30 30.21 2.63
CA SER A 190 -15.46 31.41 2.56
C SER A 190 -16.24 32.70 2.73
N SER A 191 -17.49 32.77 2.24
CA SER A 191 -18.34 33.94 2.41
C SER A 191 -18.92 34.08 3.82
N ASN A 192 -18.96 32.99 4.59
CA ASN A 192 -19.59 32.94 5.91
C ASN A 192 -18.59 32.72 7.07
N ASN A 193 -17.27 32.75 6.82
CA ASN A 193 -16.21 32.53 7.82
C ASN A 193 -16.45 31.29 8.71
N ILE A 194 -16.92 30.20 8.11
CA ILE A 194 -17.14 28.95 8.85
C ILE A 194 -15.88 28.09 8.71
N GLU A 195 -15.04 28.09 9.74
CA GLU A 195 -13.94 27.13 9.91
C GLU A 195 -14.45 25.89 10.67
N PHE A 196 -14.09 24.69 10.18
CA PHE A 196 -14.31 23.46 10.94
C PHE A 196 -13.25 23.37 12.05
N GLN A 197 -13.66 23.47 13.32
CA GLN A 197 -12.86 23.06 14.49
C GLN A 197 -12.68 21.54 14.55
#